data_AF-A0A377LS79-F1
#
_entry.id   AF-A0A377LS79-F1
#
_cell.length_a   1.000
_cell.length_b   1.000
_cell.length_c   1.000
_cell.angle_alpha   90.00
_cell.angle_beta   90.00
_cell.angle_gamma   90.00
#
_symmetry.space_group_name_H-M   'P 1'
#
loop_
_entity.id
_entity.type
_entity.pdbx_description
1 polymer ?
#
loop_
_entity_poly.entity_id
_entity_poly.type
_entity_poly.pdbx_seq_one_letter_code
_entity_poly.pdbx_strand_id
1 'polypeptide(L)'
;MLQAADTLPVNIGLLGKGNGSNPDALREQIAAGAIGLKIHEDWGATPAAINCSLEVAEEMDIQVALHSDTLNESGFVEDTLAAIGGRTIHTFHTEGAVAATRRILLPPVRTRIFCPPPPTRPCPIRLIHR
;
A
#
# COMPACT_ATOMS: atom_id res chain seq x y z
N MET A 1 9.31 -17.08 -7.47
CA MET A 1 9.93 -15.74 -7.54
C MET A 1 11.29 -15.70 -6.85
N LEU A 2 11.42 -16.15 -5.60
CA LEU A 2 12.71 -16.15 -4.89
C LEU A 2 13.84 -16.85 -5.67
N GLN A 3 13.62 -18.07 -6.17
CA GLN A 3 14.61 -18.78 -7.01
C GLN A 3 14.99 -18.01 -8.30
N ALA A 4 14.07 -17.22 -8.86
CA ALA A 4 14.37 -16.41 -10.05
C ALA A 4 15.21 -15.19 -9.68
N ALA A 5 15.06 -14.66 -8.45
CA ALA A 5 15.81 -13.53 -7.94
C ALA A 5 17.31 -13.84 -7.80
N ASP A 6 17.70 -15.10 -7.56
CA ASP A 6 19.11 -15.53 -7.46
C ASP A 6 19.95 -15.20 -8.71
N THR A 7 19.31 -15.00 -9.86
CA THR A 7 19.97 -14.71 -11.13
C THR A 7 20.15 -13.21 -11.41
N LEU A 8 19.57 -12.34 -10.58
CA LEU A 8 19.54 -10.90 -10.81
C LEU A 8 20.62 -10.19 -9.98
N PRO A 9 21.48 -9.35 -10.57
CA PRO A 9 22.58 -8.68 -9.86
C PRO A 9 22.10 -7.44 -9.09
N VAL A 10 20.97 -7.54 -8.39
CA VAL A 10 20.35 -6.47 -7.58
C VAL A 10 19.72 -7.06 -6.33
N ASN A 11 19.61 -6.27 -5.26
CA ASN A 11 18.89 -6.67 -4.06
C ASN A 11 17.38 -6.70 -4.35
N ILE A 12 16.69 -7.77 -3.94
CA ILE A 12 15.26 -7.96 -4.21
C ILE A 12 14.53 -8.27 -2.91
N GLY A 13 13.41 -7.59 -2.70
CA GLY A 13 12.40 -7.90 -1.70
C GLY A 13 11.05 -8.10 -2.36
N LEU A 14 10.33 -9.15 -1.99
CA LEU A 14 9.01 -9.47 -2.56
C LEU A 14 7.90 -9.04 -1.59
N LEU A 15 6.85 -8.42 -2.13
CA LEU A 15 5.63 -8.13 -1.38
C LEU A 15 4.57 -9.18 -1.69
N GLY A 16 3.99 -9.75 -0.64
CA GLY A 16 2.79 -10.59 -0.73
C GLY A 16 1.53 -9.77 -0.98
N LYS A 17 0.42 -10.44 -1.28
CA LYS A 17 -0.91 -9.81 -1.34
C LYS A 17 -1.44 -9.61 0.07
N GLY A 18 -1.68 -8.36 0.46
CA GLY A 18 -2.29 -7.97 1.73
C GLY A 18 -3.83 -7.94 1.72
N ASN A 19 -4.46 -8.15 0.58
CA ASN A 19 -5.90 -8.15 0.47
C ASN A 19 -6.49 -9.48 0.96
N GLY A 20 -6.90 -9.53 2.23
CA GLY A 20 -7.57 -10.67 2.83
C GLY A 20 -8.10 -10.35 4.22
N SER A 21 -9.11 -11.10 4.67
CA SER A 21 -9.66 -11.00 6.04
C SER A 21 -9.35 -12.24 6.89
N ASN A 22 -8.57 -13.18 6.35
CA ASN A 22 -8.03 -14.30 7.09
C ASN A 22 -6.53 -14.06 7.34
N PRO A 23 -6.10 -13.80 8.58
CA PRO A 23 -4.71 -13.48 8.89
C PRO A 23 -3.77 -14.66 8.61
N ASP A 24 -4.22 -15.91 8.74
CA ASP A 24 -3.36 -17.09 8.51
C ASP A 24 -2.86 -17.16 7.06
N ALA A 25 -3.73 -16.83 6.10
CA ALA A 25 -3.35 -16.77 4.68
C ALA A 25 -2.33 -15.64 4.38
N LEU A 26 -2.30 -14.59 5.19
CA LEU A 26 -1.28 -13.54 5.08
C LEU A 26 0.03 -13.99 5.72
N ARG A 27 -0.02 -14.61 6.90
CA ARG A 27 1.15 -15.17 7.61
C ARG A 27 1.87 -16.22 6.76
N GLU A 28 1.14 -17.07 6.05
CA GLU A 28 1.70 -18.07 5.14
C GLU A 28 2.59 -17.44 4.05
N GLN A 29 2.20 -16.30 3.49
CA GLN A 29 2.99 -15.59 2.47
C GLN A 29 4.30 -15.04 3.05
N ILE A 30 4.26 -14.53 4.28
CA ILE A 30 5.46 -14.04 4.98
C ILE A 30 6.38 -15.20 5.33
N ALA A 31 5.83 -16.31 5.85
CA ALA A 31 6.58 -17.54 6.10
C ALA A 31 7.21 -18.12 4.82
N ALA A 32 6.57 -17.94 3.67
CA ALA A 32 7.12 -18.32 2.36
C ALA A 32 8.24 -17.39 1.84
N GLY A 33 8.52 -16.27 2.53
CA GLY A 33 9.65 -15.38 2.25
C GLY A 33 9.30 -14.00 1.69
N ALA A 34 8.04 -13.57 1.73
CA ALA A 34 7.70 -12.18 1.47
C ALA A 34 8.17 -11.27 2.62
N ILE A 35 8.68 -10.08 2.30
CA ILE A 35 9.23 -9.12 3.28
C ILE A 35 8.21 -8.06 3.74
N GLY A 36 6.99 -8.15 3.21
CA GLY A 36 5.95 -7.15 3.38
C GLY A 36 4.68 -7.53 2.63
N LEU A 37 3.63 -6.76 2.84
CA LEU A 37 2.35 -6.93 2.16
C LEU A 37 2.00 -5.70 1.33
N LYS A 38 1.37 -5.90 0.18
CA LYS A 38 0.77 -4.83 -0.63
C LYS A 38 -0.74 -4.96 -0.60
N ILE A 39 -1.41 -3.91 -0.13
CA ILE A 39 -2.84 -3.70 -0.30
C ILE A 39 -3.04 -2.89 -1.57
N HIS A 40 -3.91 -3.38 -2.45
CA HIS A 40 -4.27 -2.70 -3.70
C HIS A 40 -5.77 -2.69 -3.92
N GLU A 41 -6.32 -1.61 -4.46
CA GLU A 41 -7.77 -1.48 -4.68
C GLU A 41 -8.33 -2.50 -5.67
N ASP A 42 -7.57 -2.86 -6.71
CA ASP A 42 -7.90 -3.93 -7.68
C ASP A 42 -8.20 -5.29 -7.03
N TRP A 43 -7.73 -5.50 -5.79
CA TRP A 43 -7.98 -6.69 -4.99
C TRP A 43 -8.91 -6.43 -3.81
N GLY A 44 -9.49 -5.23 -3.71
CA GLY A 44 -10.31 -4.75 -2.60
C GLY A 44 -9.49 -4.14 -1.46
N ALA A 45 -9.26 -2.82 -1.49
CA ALA A 45 -8.58 -2.08 -0.42
C ALA A 45 -9.53 -1.69 0.72
N THR A 46 -10.31 -2.66 1.22
CA THR A 46 -11.37 -2.43 2.21
C THR A 46 -10.80 -2.22 3.62
N PRO A 47 -11.55 -1.57 4.54
CA PRO A 47 -11.15 -1.44 5.94
C PRO A 47 -10.79 -2.76 6.62
N ALA A 48 -11.49 -3.84 6.30
CA ALA A 48 -11.22 -5.17 6.86
C ALA A 48 -9.87 -5.74 6.37
N ALA A 49 -9.55 -5.56 5.08
CA ALA A 49 -8.26 -5.98 4.54
C ALA A 49 -7.10 -5.16 5.10
N ILE A 50 -7.31 -3.84 5.27
CA ILE A 50 -6.34 -2.94 5.90
C ILE A 50 -6.07 -3.38 7.34
N ASN A 51 -7.11 -3.61 8.13
CA ASN A 51 -6.95 -4.00 9.52
C ASN A 51 -6.21 -5.34 9.65
N CYS A 52 -6.64 -6.36 8.91
CA CYS A 52 -6.03 -7.69 8.95
C CYS A 52 -4.55 -7.67 8.52
N SER A 53 -4.21 -6.95 7.45
CA SER A 53 -2.82 -6.78 7.02
C SER A 53 -1.95 -6.10 8.07
N LEU A 54 -2.47 -5.07 8.74
CA LEU A 54 -1.71 -4.31 9.73
C LEU A 54 -1.53 -5.10 11.04
N GLU A 55 -2.51 -5.92 11.45
CA GLU A 55 -2.35 -6.85 12.57
C GLU A 55 -1.22 -7.86 12.30
N VAL A 56 -1.24 -8.51 11.12
CA VAL A 56 -0.17 -9.44 10.72
C VAL A 56 1.18 -8.73 10.60
N ALA A 57 1.18 -7.46 10.18
CA ALA A 57 2.41 -6.70 10.04
C ALA A 57 3.06 -6.35 11.38
N GLU A 58 2.28 -6.03 12.41
CA GLU A 58 2.78 -5.84 13.77
C GLU A 58 3.29 -7.14 14.38
N GLU A 59 2.60 -8.26 14.15
CA GLU A 59 3.01 -9.58 14.67
C GLU A 59 4.34 -10.07 14.07
N MET A 60 4.58 -9.79 12.79
CA MET A 60 5.71 -10.35 12.03
C MET A 60 6.80 -9.33 11.71
N ASP A 61 6.70 -8.10 12.21
CA ASP A 61 7.64 -6.99 12.01
C ASP A 61 7.99 -6.73 10.53
N ILE A 62 6.95 -6.57 9.72
CA ILE A 62 7.06 -6.29 8.27
C ILE A 62 6.36 -4.98 7.91
N GLN A 63 6.66 -4.43 6.73
CA GLN A 63 6.01 -3.22 6.22
C GLN A 63 4.76 -3.55 5.40
N VAL A 64 3.75 -2.66 5.46
CA VAL A 64 2.58 -2.70 4.57
C VAL A 64 2.61 -1.51 3.61
N ALA A 65 2.52 -1.81 2.32
CA ALA A 65 2.32 -0.80 1.27
C ALA A 65 0.84 -0.68 0.92
N LEU A 66 0.34 0.54 0.74
CA LEU A 66 -1.07 0.81 0.45
C LEU A 66 -1.24 1.57 -0.86
N HIS A 67 -2.08 1.03 -1.73
CA HIS A 67 -2.81 1.72 -2.78
C HIS A 67 -4.29 1.66 -2.38
N SER A 68 -4.84 2.80 -1.96
CA SER A 68 -6.17 2.91 -1.33
C SER A 68 -7.32 2.80 -2.33
N ASP A 69 -8.53 2.65 -1.82
CA ASP A 69 -9.79 2.68 -2.57
C ASP A 69 -10.00 4.04 -3.27
N THR A 70 -9.75 4.10 -4.58
CA THR A 70 -9.92 5.35 -5.35
C THR A 70 -11.40 5.67 -5.55
N LEU A 71 -12.23 4.64 -5.69
CA LEU A 71 -13.67 4.75 -5.94
C LEU A 71 -14.43 5.25 -4.72
N ASN A 72 -13.86 5.09 -3.52
CA ASN A 72 -14.54 5.27 -2.24
C ASN A 72 -15.74 4.32 -2.11
N GLU A 73 -15.58 3.09 -2.63
CA GLU A 73 -16.63 2.06 -2.57
C GLU A 73 -16.89 1.64 -1.13
N SER A 74 -15.82 1.47 -0.36
CA SER A 74 -15.85 0.98 1.01
C SER A 74 -15.76 2.08 2.08
N GLY A 75 -15.62 3.34 1.65
CA GLY A 75 -15.48 4.52 2.51
C GLY A 75 -14.60 5.58 1.86
N PHE A 76 -14.57 6.77 2.45
CA PHE A 76 -13.65 7.83 2.04
C PHE A 76 -12.27 7.66 2.70
N VAL A 77 -11.37 8.62 2.47
CA VAL A 77 -10.03 8.61 3.04
C VAL A 77 -10.04 8.57 4.57
N GLU A 78 -11.03 9.20 5.20
CA GLU A 78 -11.20 9.22 6.65
C GLU A 78 -11.46 7.82 7.21
N ASP A 79 -12.24 7.00 6.49
CA ASP A 79 -12.51 5.60 6.86
C ASP A 79 -11.26 4.73 6.70
N THR A 80 -10.49 4.97 5.63
CA THR A 80 -9.17 4.34 5.44
C THR A 80 -8.20 4.69 6.57
N LEU A 81 -8.14 5.96 6.97
CA LEU A 81 -7.31 6.44 8.08
C LEU A 81 -7.75 5.86 9.43
N ALA A 82 -9.07 5.75 9.64
CA ALA A 82 -9.62 5.09 10.82
C ALA A 82 -9.24 3.60 10.87
N ALA A 83 -9.30 2.89 9.73
CA ALA A 83 -8.86 1.51 9.63
C ALA A 83 -7.36 1.32 9.87
N ILE A 84 -6.53 2.30 9.45
CA ILE A 84 -5.09 2.29 9.77
C ILE A 84 -4.87 2.40 11.29
N GLY A 85 -5.69 3.19 11.99
CA GLY A 85 -5.67 3.25 13.46
C GLY A 85 -4.36 3.81 14.03
N GLY A 86 -3.65 4.64 13.25
CA GLY A 86 -2.34 5.19 13.65
C GLY A 86 -1.15 4.24 13.53
N ARG A 87 -1.36 3.02 13.03
CA ARG A 87 -0.28 2.04 12.78
C ARG A 87 0.63 2.47 11.63
N THR A 88 1.84 1.93 11.61
CA THR A 88 2.82 2.21 10.55
C THR A 88 2.35 1.65 9.21
N ILE A 89 2.33 2.49 8.18
CA ILE A 89 1.98 2.08 6.82
C ILE A 89 2.71 2.96 5.80
N HIS A 90 3.06 2.38 4.66
CA HIS A 90 3.66 3.08 3.53
C HIS A 90 2.61 3.36 2.45
N THR A 91 2.17 4.61 2.33
CA THR A 91 1.24 5.00 1.26
C THR A 91 2.01 5.17 -0.05
N PHE A 92 1.68 4.35 -1.05
CA PHE A 92 2.22 4.51 -2.41
C PHE A 92 1.50 5.64 -3.13
N HIS A 93 2.24 6.30 -4.02
CA HIS A 93 1.80 7.36 -4.93
C HIS A 93 0.79 8.32 -4.31
N THR A 94 1.12 8.82 -3.11
CA THR A 94 0.26 9.65 -2.26
C THR A 94 -0.25 10.94 -2.94
N GLU A 95 0.41 11.38 -4.02
CA GLU A 95 -0.04 12.50 -4.85
C GLU A 95 -1.36 12.22 -5.59
N GLY A 96 -1.69 10.94 -5.81
CA GLY A 96 -3.05 10.57 -6.18
C GLY A 96 -3.35 10.44 -7.66
N ALA A 97 -2.41 10.72 -8.56
CA ALA A 97 -2.63 10.51 -10.00
C ALA A 97 -2.97 9.06 -10.38
N VAL A 98 -2.64 8.08 -9.52
CA VAL A 98 -2.92 6.65 -9.76
C VAL A 98 -3.68 5.98 -8.61
N ALA A 99 -3.66 6.56 -7.40
CA ALA A 99 -4.62 6.23 -6.35
C ALA A 99 -4.60 7.33 -5.29
N ALA A 100 -5.61 8.17 -5.34
CA ALA A 100 -6.09 8.87 -4.16
C ALA A 100 -7.55 9.21 -4.41
N THR A 101 -8.35 8.98 -3.38
CA THR A 101 -9.56 9.76 -3.13
C THR A 101 -9.29 11.23 -3.50
N ARG A 102 -10.23 11.85 -4.21
CA ARG A 102 -10.22 13.24 -4.78
C ARG A 102 -9.96 14.37 -3.75
N ARG A 103 -9.46 14.07 -2.55
CA ARG A 103 -9.34 14.94 -1.37
C ARG A 103 -8.08 14.74 -0.50
N ILE A 104 -7.06 13.98 -0.94
CA ILE A 104 -5.78 13.84 -0.17
C ILE A 104 -4.89 15.11 -0.22
N LEU A 105 -5.39 16.22 -0.76
CA LEU A 105 -4.65 17.48 -0.84
C LEU A 105 -5.05 18.44 0.29
N LEU A 106 -4.68 18.15 1.55
CA LEU A 106 -4.70 19.07 2.71
C LEU A 106 -3.80 18.51 3.86
N PRO A 107 -3.36 19.37 4.81
CA PRO A 107 -1.97 19.58 5.29
C PRO A 107 -1.39 18.38 6.09
N PRO A 108 -0.09 18.37 6.48
CA PRO A 108 0.63 17.13 6.75
C PRO A 108 0.07 16.44 7.99
N VAL A 109 -0.78 15.43 7.76
CA VAL A 109 -0.97 14.37 8.74
C VAL A 109 0.42 13.74 8.91
N ARG A 110 0.85 13.60 10.17
CA ARG A 110 2.18 13.10 10.59
C ARG A 110 2.41 11.61 10.25
N THR A 111 1.90 11.10 9.15
CA THR A 111 2.28 9.80 8.60
C THR A 111 3.61 9.96 7.85
N ARG A 112 4.70 9.53 8.50
CA ARG A 112 6.08 9.92 8.18
C ARG A 112 6.70 9.36 6.88
N ILE A 113 5.95 8.76 5.96
CA ILE A 113 6.55 8.18 4.74
C ILE A 113 5.65 8.44 3.52
N PHE A 114 6.02 9.46 2.75
CA PHE A 114 5.37 9.88 1.50
C PHE A 114 6.20 9.38 0.31
N CYS A 115 5.66 8.51 -0.55
CA CYS A 115 6.35 8.03 -1.76
C CYS A 115 5.56 8.37 -3.03
N PRO A 116 5.93 9.45 -3.74
CA PRO A 116 5.31 9.89 -4.99
C PRO A 116 5.90 9.12 -6.18
N PRO A 117 5.11 8.83 -7.23
CA PRO A 117 5.59 8.02 -8.34
C PRO A 117 6.48 8.86 -9.29
N PRO A 118 7.45 8.23 -10.00
CA PRO A 118 8.34 8.95 -10.91
C PRO A 118 7.65 9.67 -12.09
N PRO A 119 6.52 9.21 -12.69
CA PRO A 119 5.94 9.88 -13.86
C PRO A 119 5.43 11.29 -13.57
N THR A 120 5.08 11.60 -12.32
CA THR A 120 4.57 12.93 -11.93
C THR A 120 5.68 13.87 -11.46
N ARG A 121 6.97 13.49 -11.62
CA ARG A 121 8.12 14.22 -11.08
C ARG A 121 9.28 14.48 -12.07
N PRO A 122 9.64 15.76 -12.31
CA PRO A 122 8.82 16.96 -12.07
C PRO A 122 7.53 16.91 -12.90
N CYS A 123 6.58 17.83 -12.73
CA CYS A 123 5.40 17.89 -13.62
C CYS A 123 5.77 18.58 -14.94
N PRO A 124 6.01 17.86 -16.06
CA PRO A 124 6.24 18.50 -17.35
C PRO A 124 4.93 19.04 -17.93
N ILE A 125 5.03 20.05 -18.80
CA ILE A 125 3.89 20.63 -19.56
C ILE A 125 3.07 19.56 -20.29
N ARG A 126 3.69 18.42 -20.65
CA ARG A 126 3.05 17.32 -21.38
C ARG A 126 2.40 16.25 -20.48
N LEU A 127 2.46 16.37 -19.15
CA LEU A 127 1.93 15.33 -18.27
C LEU A 127 0.42 15.14 -18.42
N ILE A 128 -0.31 16.22 -18.68
CA ILE A 128 -1.75 16.21 -18.91
C ILE A 128 -2.00 16.46 -20.40
N HIS A 129 -2.22 15.38 -21.15
CA HIS A 129 -2.71 15.47 -22.53
C HIS A 129 -4.22 15.74 -22.47
N ARG A 130 -4.62 17.00 -22.70
CA ARG A 130 -6.02 17.36 -22.99
C ARG A 130 -6.34 17.11 -24.46
#